data_AF-A0A068S0E6-F1
#
_entry.id   AF-A0A068S0E6-F1
#
_cell.length_a   1.000
_cell.length_b   1.000
_cell.length_c   1.000
_cell.angle_alpha   90.00
_cell.angle_beta   90.00
_cell.angle_gamma   90.00
#
_symmetry.space_group_name_H-M   'P 1'
#
loop_
_entity.id
_entity.type
_entity.pdbx_description
1 polymer ?
#
loop_
_entity_poly.entity_id
_entity_poly.type
_entity_poly.pdbx_seq_one_letter_code
_entity_poly.pdbx_strand_id
1 'polypeptide(L)'
;MTSGLPTPIGSSISQLSQDESSSSTNKITSTSSTTVPTTNAADVDDPTLEDDDPIMNASPHVQIDRFAQLVATHWQYDHLESIKTSSYDTIAKQMREHVEIMIQPSSSATSDDDDINAAETVMPDDAMDVDILKAQIFGAIQAHIGGDLPLAWDELGDQLSQPAIESYVRSLVLKHCPQTGDHVDHTCLGEHGEQILSDLDDYVAKNVADIFGTLNHVFVPDLLTHTEKDLRQVLDYFNTAFFHQSNDQDQDGMQLTLRVLPWKHAGQNKMAAFFSSPSNADSSDRHSHSINQYADLAIV
;
A
#
# COMPACT_ATOMS: atom_id res chain seq x y z
N MET A 1 36.07 -8.76 48.95
CA MET A 1 36.97 -7.67 48.51
C MET A 1 36.93 -7.65 46.99
N THR A 2 36.67 -6.46 46.42
CA THR A 2 36.69 -6.07 44.99
C THR A 2 35.72 -6.85 44.07
N SER A 3 34.46 -6.42 43.87
CA SER A 3 33.99 -5.26 43.09
C SER A 3 34.36 -5.32 41.61
N GLY A 4 33.39 -5.71 40.78
CA GLY A 4 33.41 -5.60 39.33
C GLY A 4 32.00 -5.36 38.81
N LEU A 5 31.59 -4.10 38.72
CA LEU A 5 30.38 -3.67 38.01
C LEU A 5 30.59 -3.85 36.49
N PRO A 6 29.57 -4.27 35.73
CA PRO A 6 29.46 -3.94 34.32
C PRO A 6 28.74 -2.59 34.15
N THR A 7 29.38 -1.74 33.37
CA THR A 7 28.96 -0.40 32.90
C THR A 7 27.73 -0.50 31.98
N PRO A 8 26.84 0.49 31.95
CA PRO A 8 25.73 0.50 30.99
C PRO A 8 26.25 0.83 29.59
N ILE A 9 25.83 0.04 28.59
CA ILE A 9 26.03 0.32 27.17
C ILE A 9 25.08 1.47 26.81
N GLY A 10 25.66 2.59 26.39
CA GLY A 10 24.93 3.77 25.96
C GLY A 10 24.23 3.55 24.62
N SER A 11 22.94 3.85 24.59
CA SER A 11 22.19 4.07 23.36
C SER A 11 22.59 5.43 22.78
N SER A 12 23.41 5.42 21.73
CA SER A 12 23.59 6.58 20.84
C SER A 12 22.71 6.40 19.62
N ILE A 13 21.57 7.09 19.58
CA ILE A 13 20.82 7.37 18.37
C ILE A 13 20.44 8.85 18.40
N SER A 14 20.61 9.50 17.25
CA SER A 14 20.24 10.88 16.88
C SER A 14 21.31 11.95 17.07
N GLN A 15 21.97 12.31 15.96
CA GLN A 15 21.77 13.62 15.32
C GLN A 15 22.57 13.67 14.02
N LEU A 16 21.87 13.57 12.89
CA LEU A 16 22.38 13.98 11.58
C LEU A 16 21.34 14.93 10.97
N SER A 17 21.84 15.99 10.35
CA SER A 17 21.15 17.03 9.57
C SER A 17 20.61 18.23 10.36
N GLN A 18 21.44 19.29 10.38
CA GLN A 18 21.03 20.66 10.11
C GLN A 18 22.28 21.49 9.78
N ASP A 19 22.50 21.72 8.49
CA ASP A 19 23.15 22.90 7.92
C ASP A 19 23.07 22.76 6.39
N GLU A 20 22.25 23.58 5.73
CA GLU A 20 22.77 24.68 4.93
C GLU A 20 21.63 25.56 4.40
N SER A 21 21.81 26.84 4.67
CA SER A 21 21.03 27.96 4.20
C SER A 21 21.69 28.49 2.93
N SER A 22 20.88 28.95 1.98
CA SER A 22 21.06 30.22 1.23
C SER A 22 20.74 30.13 -0.26
N SER A 23 19.72 30.91 -0.64
CA SER A 23 19.79 31.97 -1.64
C SER A 23 20.30 31.61 -3.05
N SER A 24 19.43 31.76 -4.06
CA SER A 24 19.62 32.81 -5.05
C SER A 24 18.38 33.02 -5.92
N THR A 25 17.80 34.19 -5.73
CA THR A 25 17.05 34.99 -6.70
C THR A 25 17.63 34.91 -8.11
N ASN A 26 16.78 34.73 -9.13
CA ASN A 26 16.98 35.48 -10.36
C ASN A 26 15.66 35.80 -11.08
N LYS A 27 15.62 37.08 -11.44
CA LYS A 27 14.57 37.91 -12.00
C LYS A 27 14.75 37.91 -13.51
N ILE A 28 13.72 37.60 -14.30
CA ILE A 28 13.68 38.04 -15.69
C ILE A 28 12.32 38.68 -15.97
N THR A 29 12.41 40.00 -16.03
CA THR A 29 11.48 40.96 -16.64
C THR A 29 11.31 40.65 -18.13
N SER A 30 10.10 40.71 -18.65
CA SER A 30 9.87 40.95 -20.08
C SER A 30 8.65 41.84 -20.27
N THR A 31 8.95 43.12 -20.38
CA THR A 31 8.13 44.21 -20.90
C THR A 31 8.09 44.11 -22.42
N SER A 32 6.91 44.21 -23.04
CA SER A 32 6.72 44.72 -24.42
C SER A 32 5.23 45.07 -24.58
N SER A 33 4.84 46.33 -24.45
CA SER A 33 4.86 47.37 -25.51
C SER A 33 3.64 47.29 -26.42
N THR A 34 2.60 48.00 -25.98
CA THR A 34 1.44 48.44 -26.75
C THR A 34 1.86 49.48 -27.79
N THR A 35 1.57 49.25 -29.07
CA THR A 35 1.48 50.31 -30.08
C THR A 35 0.39 49.97 -31.10
N VAL A 36 -0.62 50.82 -31.16
CA VAL A 36 -1.61 50.96 -32.24
C VAL A 36 -1.18 52.15 -33.10
N PRO A 37 -1.35 52.10 -34.44
CA PRO A 37 -2.11 53.18 -35.09
C PRO A 37 -2.98 52.73 -36.28
N THR A 38 -4.26 53.06 -36.20
CA THR A 38 -5.10 53.85 -37.13
C THR A 38 -4.90 53.80 -38.67
N THR A 39 -5.91 53.20 -39.33
CA THR A 39 -6.64 53.51 -40.60
C THR A 39 -5.91 53.97 -41.87
N ASN A 40 -6.21 53.31 -43.01
CA ASN A 40 -6.86 53.93 -44.19
C ASN A 40 -7.35 52.88 -45.20
N ALA A 41 -8.47 53.22 -45.85
CA ALA A 41 -9.20 52.44 -46.85
C ALA A 41 -8.69 52.66 -48.28
N ALA A 42 -8.77 51.62 -49.13
CA ALA A 42 -9.04 51.70 -50.58
C ALA A 42 -9.19 50.29 -51.18
N ASP A 43 -10.43 49.89 -51.40
CA ASP A 43 -11.00 49.41 -52.67
C ASP A 43 -10.02 48.89 -53.75
N VAL A 44 -9.93 47.56 -53.93
CA VAL A 44 -9.60 46.89 -55.21
C VAL A 44 -10.31 45.53 -55.22
N ASP A 45 -11.31 45.39 -56.09
CA ASP A 45 -11.92 44.13 -56.52
C ASP A 45 -10.87 43.21 -57.18
N ASP A 46 -10.64 42.03 -56.61
CA ASP A 46 -9.99 40.90 -57.29
C ASP A 46 -10.70 39.60 -56.86
N PRO A 47 -11.38 38.86 -57.75
CA PRO A 47 -11.97 37.56 -57.42
C PRO A 47 -10.88 36.49 -57.55
N THR A 48 -9.91 36.52 -56.63
CA THR A 48 -9.02 35.37 -56.42
C THR A 48 -9.80 34.27 -55.72
N LEU A 49 -9.97 33.18 -56.44
CA LEU A 49 -10.44 31.87 -55.99
C LEU A 49 -9.85 31.55 -54.61
N GLU A 50 -10.69 31.58 -53.58
CA GLU A 50 -10.38 30.91 -52.32
C GLU A 50 -10.40 29.41 -52.63
N ASP A 51 -9.20 28.85 -52.82
CA ASP A 51 -8.94 27.43 -52.62
C ASP A 51 -9.35 27.12 -51.17
N ASP A 52 -10.59 26.64 -51.01
CA ASP A 52 -11.03 25.84 -49.88
C ASP A 52 -10.22 24.53 -49.91
N ASP A 53 -8.93 24.62 -49.55
CA ASP A 53 -8.20 23.47 -49.07
C ASP A 53 -8.99 22.96 -47.85
N PRO A 54 -9.54 21.73 -47.88
CA PRO A 54 -10.09 21.15 -46.68
C PRO A 54 -8.93 21.10 -45.70
N ILE A 55 -9.01 21.89 -44.63
CA ILE A 55 -8.20 21.72 -43.44
C ILE A 55 -8.46 20.27 -43.03
N MET A 56 -7.60 19.36 -43.49
CA MET A 56 -7.52 18.02 -42.97
C MET A 56 -7.16 18.25 -41.52
N ASN A 57 -8.17 18.17 -40.66
CA ASN A 57 -8.00 18.13 -39.22
C ASN A 57 -7.13 16.90 -38.94
N ALA A 58 -5.82 17.09 -39.01
CA ALA A 58 -4.85 16.10 -38.62
C ALA A 58 -5.22 15.78 -37.18
N SER A 59 -5.56 14.52 -36.93
CA SER A 59 -5.86 14.06 -35.60
C SER A 59 -4.69 14.39 -34.69
N PRO A 60 -4.94 14.95 -33.49
CA PRO A 60 -3.87 15.30 -32.59
C PRO A 60 -3.04 14.06 -32.26
N HIS A 61 -1.72 14.24 -32.20
CA HIS A 61 -0.78 13.16 -31.94
C HIS A 61 -0.50 13.11 -30.43
N VAL A 62 -0.57 11.92 -29.86
CA VAL A 62 -0.39 11.69 -28.42
C VAL A 62 0.97 11.05 -28.20
N GLN A 63 1.78 11.65 -27.32
CA GLN A 63 3.09 11.09 -26.95
C GLN A 63 2.92 9.88 -26.04
N ILE A 64 3.41 8.72 -26.49
CA ILE A 64 3.15 7.42 -25.85
C ILE A 64 3.71 7.38 -24.42
N ASP A 65 4.94 7.85 -24.22
CA ASP A 65 5.59 7.83 -22.92
C ASP A 65 4.87 8.69 -21.88
N ARG A 66 4.40 9.88 -22.31
CA ARG A 66 3.66 10.79 -21.45
C ARG A 66 2.30 10.21 -21.08
N PHE A 67 1.61 9.60 -22.04
CA PHE A 67 0.36 8.90 -21.79
C PHE A 67 0.55 7.74 -20.80
N ALA A 68 1.56 6.89 -21.02
CA ALA A 68 1.85 5.77 -20.14
C ALA A 68 2.17 6.22 -18.71
N GLN A 69 2.96 7.30 -18.55
CA GLN A 69 3.28 7.87 -17.25
C GLN A 69 2.04 8.38 -16.52
N LEU A 70 1.12 9.07 -17.22
CA LEU A 70 -0.12 9.58 -16.63
C LEU A 70 -1.00 8.43 -16.12
N VAL A 71 -1.20 7.41 -16.96
CA VAL A 71 -1.99 6.22 -16.60
C VAL A 71 -1.36 5.48 -15.42
N ALA A 72 -0.05 5.23 -15.46
CA ALA A 72 0.65 4.52 -14.39
C ALA A 72 0.62 5.28 -13.06
N THR A 73 0.78 6.61 -13.11
CA THR A 73 0.70 7.47 -11.92
C THR A 73 -0.69 7.40 -11.29
N HIS A 74 -1.75 7.48 -12.10
CA HIS A 74 -3.11 7.34 -11.61
C HIS A 74 -3.34 5.98 -10.94
N TRP A 75 -2.90 4.90 -11.59
CA TRP A 75 -2.99 3.56 -11.02
C TRP A 75 -2.24 3.41 -9.70
N GLN A 76 -1.02 3.95 -9.64
CA GLN A 76 -0.19 3.88 -8.45
C GLN A 76 -0.85 4.55 -7.24
N TYR A 77 -1.30 5.80 -7.40
CA TYR A 77 -1.72 6.62 -6.26
C TYR A 77 -3.20 6.51 -5.93
N ASP A 78 -4.07 6.39 -6.93
CA ASP A 78 -5.52 6.39 -6.67
C ASP A 78 -6.05 4.98 -6.37
N HIS A 79 -5.37 3.93 -6.86
CA HIS A 79 -5.83 2.55 -6.73
C HIS A 79 -4.88 1.70 -5.88
N LEU A 80 -3.61 1.54 -6.30
CA LEU A 80 -2.69 0.61 -5.66
C LEU A 80 -2.30 1.01 -4.24
N GLU A 81 -2.09 2.30 -3.97
CA GLU A 81 -1.76 2.77 -2.61
C GLU A 81 -2.91 2.53 -1.61
N SER A 82 -4.16 2.71 -2.07
CA SER A 82 -5.35 2.40 -1.27
C SER A 82 -5.45 0.90 -0.98
N ILE A 83 -5.16 0.05 -1.98
CA ILE A 83 -5.12 -1.41 -1.82
C ILE A 83 -4.02 -1.81 -0.82
N LYS A 84 -2.82 -1.28 -1.00
CA LYS A 84 -1.64 -1.53 -0.14
C LYS A 84 -1.97 -1.20 1.31
N THR A 85 -2.42 0.02 1.58
CA THR A 85 -2.75 0.48 2.94
C THR A 85 -3.91 -0.29 3.58
N SER A 86 -5.01 -0.52 2.85
CA SER A 86 -6.17 -1.28 3.35
C SER A 86 -5.83 -2.73 3.69
N SER A 87 -4.91 -3.33 2.93
CA SER A 87 -4.47 -4.69 3.17
C SER A 87 -3.71 -4.86 4.48
N TYR A 88 -2.88 -3.89 4.84
CA TYR A 88 -2.08 -3.93 6.06
C TYR A 88 -2.94 -3.90 7.30
N ASP A 89 -3.93 -3.01 7.34
CA ASP A 89 -4.88 -2.94 8.43
C ASP A 89 -5.67 -4.25 8.59
N THR A 90 -6.03 -4.86 7.47
CA THR A 90 -6.77 -6.13 7.45
C THR A 90 -5.91 -7.26 7.99
N ILE A 91 -4.69 -7.44 7.48
CA ILE A 91 -3.77 -8.50 7.91
C ILE A 91 -3.40 -8.32 9.38
N ALA A 92 -3.06 -7.10 9.81
CA ALA A 92 -2.73 -6.81 11.20
C ALA A 92 -3.90 -7.10 12.15
N LYS A 93 -5.14 -6.77 11.74
CA LYS A 93 -6.33 -7.13 12.52
C LYS A 93 -6.51 -8.64 12.61
N GLN A 94 -6.38 -9.36 11.50
CA GLN A 94 -6.52 -10.82 11.50
C GLN A 94 -5.44 -11.50 12.34
N MET A 95 -4.19 -11.05 12.26
CA MET A 95 -3.11 -11.61 13.08
C MET A 95 -3.37 -11.47 14.58
N ARG A 96 -3.98 -10.36 15.04
CA ARG A 96 -4.39 -10.23 16.45
C ARG A 96 -5.45 -11.26 16.85
N GLU A 97 -6.38 -11.58 15.96
CA GLU A 97 -7.41 -12.61 16.19
C GLU A 97 -6.81 -14.03 16.29
N HIS A 98 -5.57 -14.22 15.84
CA HIS A 98 -4.84 -15.49 15.91
C HIS A 98 -3.97 -15.65 17.16
N VAL A 99 -3.83 -14.62 18.00
CA VAL A 99 -2.98 -14.63 19.20
C VAL A 99 -3.83 -14.49 20.45
N GLU A 100 -3.83 -15.52 21.30
CA GLU A 100 -4.52 -15.54 22.60
C GLU A 100 -3.50 -15.62 23.74
N ILE A 101 -3.57 -14.69 24.69
CA ILE A 101 -2.76 -14.70 25.92
C ILE A 101 -3.69 -14.99 27.09
N MET A 102 -3.49 -16.14 27.72
CA MET A 102 -4.30 -16.63 28.85
C MET A 102 -3.47 -16.63 30.13
N ILE A 103 -4.12 -16.37 31.27
CA ILE A 103 -3.53 -16.60 32.58
C ILE A 103 -4.04 -17.94 33.09
N GLN A 104 -3.13 -18.82 33.50
CA GLN A 104 -3.48 -20.09 34.13
C GLN A 104 -2.75 -20.24 35.47
N PRO A 105 -3.37 -20.86 36.48
CA PRO A 105 -2.65 -21.26 37.68
C PRO A 105 -1.57 -22.30 37.32
N SER A 106 -0.36 -22.14 37.85
CA SER A 106 0.79 -23.00 37.54
C SER A 106 0.58 -24.48 37.88
N SER A 107 -0.39 -24.80 38.76
CA SER A 107 -0.76 -26.17 39.11
C SER A 107 -1.59 -26.90 38.03
N SER A 108 -2.14 -26.19 37.03
CA SER A 108 -2.94 -26.79 35.95
C SER A 108 -2.16 -27.05 34.65
N ALA A 109 -0.88 -26.70 34.57
CA ALA A 109 -0.09 -26.79 33.33
C ALA A 109 0.30 -28.23 32.91
N THR A 110 -0.11 -29.28 33.65
CA THR A 110 0.32 -30.67 33.42
C THR A 110 -0.78 -31.66 33.03
N SER A 111 -1.98 -31.21 32.63
CA SER A 111 -3.04 -32.16 32.24
C SER A 111 -3.72 -31.74 30.94
N ASP A 112 -3.37 -32.43 29.85
CA ASP A 112 -4.24 -32.60 28.70
C ASP A 112 -5.57 -33.19 29.20
N ASP A 113 -6.65 -32.41 29.23
CA ASP A 113 -8.01 -32.86 28.90
C ASP A 113 -9.01 -31.69 29.06
N ASP A 114 -9.90 -31.61 28.07
CA ASP A 114 -11.09 -30.77 28.01
C ASP A 114 -11.93 -30.88 29.30
N ASP A 115 -12.05 -29.79 30.08
CA ASP A 115 -13.31 -29.55 30.80
C ASP A 115 -13.53 -28.06 31.12
N ILE A 116 -14.47 -27.49 30.40
CA ILE A 116 -14.95 -26.10 30.54
C ILE A 116 -15.90 -26.07 31.74
N ASN A 117 -15.39 -25.70 32.92
CA ASN A 117 -16.22 -25.17 33.98
C ASN A 117 -15.74 -23.76 34.34
N ALA A 118 -16.52 -22.78 33.88
CA ALA A 118 -16.37 -21.37 34.19
C ALA A 118 -16.58 -21.13 35.70
N ALA A 119 -15.49 -21.22 36.47
CA ALA A 119 -15.41 -20.59 37.76
C ALA A 119 -15.07 -19.11 37.54
N GLU A 120 -16.01 -18.23 37.87
CA GLU A 120 -15.79 -16.78 38.01
C GLU A 120 -14.58 -16.57 38.93
N THR A 121 -13.43 -16.35 38.31
CA THR A 121 -12.18 -16.07 39.02
C THR A 121 -12.29 -14.63 39.49
N VAL A 122 -12.36 -14.45 40.80
CA VAL A 122 -12.25 -13.13 41.44
C VAL A 122 -10.90 -12.57 41.04
N MET A 123 -10.92 -11.65 40.07
CA MET A 123 -9.72 -11.02 39.53
C MET A 123 -9.13 -10.10 40.61
N PRO A 124 -7.88 -10.33 41.08
CA PRO A 124 -7.20 -9.39 41.96
C PRO A 124 -6.94 -8.07 41.23
N ASP A 125 -6.57 -7.02 41.97
CA ASP A 125 -6.21 -5.67 41.46
C ASP A 125 -5.12 -5.73 40.36
N ASP A 126 -4.39 -6.85 40.26
CA ASP A 126 -3.42 -7.20 39.21
C ASP A 126 -4.04 -7.44 37.82
N ALA A 127 -5.37 -7.49 37.69
CA ALA A 127 -6.07 -7.56 36.41
C ALA A 127 -5.76 -6.37 35.49
N MET A 128 -5.61 -5.19 36.08
CA MET A 128 -5.31 -3.95 35.35
C MET A 128 -3.92 -4.03 34.69
N ASP A 129 -2.93 -4.59 35.38
CA ASP A 129 -1.57 -4.72 34.87
C ASP A 129 -1.46 -5.76 33.75
N VAL A 130 -2.28 -6.81 33.80
CA VAL A 130 -2.37 -7.82 32.74
C VAL A 130 -3.00 -7.25 31.47
N ASP A 131 -4.06 -6.45 31.60
CA ASP A 131 -4.70 -5.83 30.44
C ASP A 131 -3.78 -4.80 29.78
N ILE A 132 -2.99 -4.07 30.57
CA ILE A 132 -1.93 -3.20 30.06
C ILE A 132 -0.85 -4.01 29.34
N LEU A 133 -0.39 -5.13 29.92
CA LEU A 133 0.60 -6.00 29.30
C LEU A 133 0.08 -6.56 27.97
N LYS A 134 -1.16 -7.04 27.92
CA LYS A 134 -1.82 -7.49 26.68
C LYS A 134 -1.90 -6.36 25.66
N ALA A 135 -2.31 -5.16 26.07
CA ALA A 135 -2.38 -4.01 25.18
C ALA A 135 -1.00 -3.63 24.60
N GLN A 136 0.06 -3.67 25.42
CA GLN A 136 1.43 -3.41 24.99
C GLN A 136 1.93 -4.49 24.02
N ILE A 137 1.67 -5.76 24.32
CA ILE A 137 2.01 -6.88 23.46
C ILE A 137 1.29 -6.76 22.10
N PHE A 138 -0.02 -6.49 22.10
CA PHE A 138 -0.77 -6.30 20.85
C PHE A 138 -0.32 -5.05 20.08
N GLY A 139 0.05 -3.98 20.77
CA GLY A 139 0.64 -2.80 20.16
C GLY A 139 1.99 -3.11 19.48
N ALA A 140 2.84 -3.90 20.13
CA ALA A 140 4.11 -4.34 19.58
C ALA A 140 3.94 -5.27 18.38
N ILE A 141 3.01 -6.23 18.45
CA ILE A 141 2.65 -7.10 17.32
C ILE A 141 2.19 -6.26 16.13
N GLN A 142 1.29 -5.31 16.35
CA GLN A 142 0.80 -4.43 15.27
C GLN A 142 1.92 -3.59 14.66
N ALA A 143 2.84 -3.06 15.47
CA ALA A 143 3.98 -2.29 14.98
C ALA A 143 4.96 -3.16 14.19
N HIS A 144 5.21 -4.40 14.63
CA HIS A 144 6.05 -5.36 13.93
C HIS A 144 5.47 -5.71 12.56
N ILE A 145 4.18 -6.07 12.52
CA ILE A 145 3.46 -6.37 11.28
C ILE A 145 3.42 -5.16 10.35
N GLY A 146 3.16 -3.97 10.90
CA GLY A 146 3.14 -2.72 10.15
C GLY A 146 4.52 -2.30 9.60
N GLY A 147 5.61 -2.83 10.15
CA GLY A 147 6.96 -2.64 9.62
C GLY A 147 7.31 -3.63 8.49
N ASP A 148 6.90 -4.89 8.63
CA ASP A 148 7.35 -5.95 7.73
C ASP A 148 6.47 -6.12 6.48
N LEU A 149 5.16 -5.84 6.58
CA LEU A 149 4.23 -5.92 5.45
C LEU A 149 4.55 -4.95 4.29
N PRO A 150 4.93 -3.68 4.55
CA PRO A 150 5.43 -2.79 3.50
C PRO A 150 6.60 -3.37 2.72
N LEU A 151 7.56 -3.97 3.42
CA LEU A 151 8.76 -4.55 2.80
C LEU A 151 8.41 -5.76 1.94
N ALA A 152 7.52 -6.64 2.43
CA ALA A 152 7.04 -7.78 1.67
C ALA A 152 6.26 -7.36 0.42
N TRP A 153 5.45 -6.30 0.52
CA TRP A 153 4.76 -5.76 -0.64
C TRP A 153 5.72 -5.18 -1.67
N ASP A 154 6.75 -4.46 -1.23
CA ASP A 154 7.74 -3.88 -2.14
C ASP A 154 8.54 -4.98 -2.87
N GLU A 155 8.80 -6.11 -2.21
CA GLU A 155 9.46 -7.28 -2.82
C GLU A 155 8.54 -8.02 -3.81
N LEU A 156 7.27 -8.24 -3.45
CA LEU A 156 6.31 -8.98 -4.28
C LEU A 156 5.70 -8.13 -5.39
N GLY A 157 5.67 -6.81 -5.20
CA GLY A 157 4.95 -5.84 -6.01
C GLY A 157 5.73 -5.23 -7.17
N ASP A 158 6.92 -5.76 -7.50
CA ASP A 158 7.77 -5.22 -8.57
C ASP A 158 7.05 -5.11 -9.92
N GLN A 159 6.18 -6.09 -10.24
CA GLN A 159 5.34 -6.10 -11.46
C GLN A 159 4.23 -5.04 -11.46
N LEU A 160 3.88 -4.51 -10.29
CA LEU A 160 2.94 -3.41 -10.12
C LEU A 160 3.65 -2.08 -9.83
N SER A 161 4.98 -2.05 -9.92
CA SER A 161 5.72 -0.80 -9.83
C SER A 161 5.32 0.16 -10.96
N GLN A 162 5.42 1.46 -10.71
CA GLN A 162 5.15 2.46 -11.73
C GLN A 162 5.90 2.18 -13.06
N PRO A 163 7.21 1.88 -13.08
CA PRO A 163 7.91 1.53 -14.33
C PRO A 163 7.34 0.30 -15.04
N ALA A 164 6.90 -0.72 -14.30
CA ALA A 164 6.30 -1.93 -14.86
C ALA A 164 4.94 -1.61 -15.52
N ILE A 165 4.09 -0.82 -14.86
CA ILE A 165 2.81 -0.38 -15.41
C ILE A 165 3.02 0.52 -16.62
N GLU A 166 3.96 1.48 -16.57
CA GLU A 166 4.31 2.31 -17.73
C GLU A 166 4.74 1.47 -18.92
N SER A 167 5.61 0.48 -18.70
CA SER A 167 6.04 -0.45 -19.74
C SER A 167 4.89 -1.26 -20.31
N TYR A 168 3.99 -1.74 -19.45
CA TYR A 168 2.83 -2.52 -19.87
C TYR A 168 1.83 -1.68 -20.67
N VAL A 169 1.49 -0.47 -20.21
CA VAL A 169 0.61 0.47 -20.93
C VAL A 169 1.19 0.82 -22.30
N ARG A 170 2.51 1.10 -22.38
CA ARG A 170 3.19 1.31 -23.67
C ARG A 170 3.00 0.11 -24.60
N SER A 171 3.15 -1.11 -24.09
CA SER A 171 2.95 -2.32 -24.89
C SER A 171 1.50 -2.49 -25.39
N LEU A 172 0.51 -2.12 -24.57
CA LEU A 172 -0.90 -2.14 -24.96
C LEU A 172 -1.21 -1.10 -26.03
N VAL A 173 -0.72 0.12 -25.86
CA VAL A 173 -0.89 1.18 -26.87
C VAL A 173 -0.28 0.75 -28.20
N LEU A 174 0.93 0.21 -28.21
CA LEU A 174 1.59 -0.25 -29.44
C LEU A 174 0.95 -1.50 -30.07
N LYS A 175 0.27 -2.32 -29.26
CA LYS A 175 -0.49 -3.48 -29.73
C LYS A 175 -1.75 -3.07 -30.48
N HIS A 176 -2.42 -2.01 -30.04
CA HIS A 176 -3.71 -1.57 -30.58
C HIS A 176 -3.59 -0.42 -31.58
N CYS A 177 -2.62 0.47 -31.41
CA CYS A 177 -2.46 1.68 -32.21
C CYS A 177 -1.16 1.68 -33.03
N PRO A 178 -1.24 1.95 -34.35
CA PRO A 178 -0.06 2.12 -35.17
C PRO A 178 0.80 3.29 -34.67
N GLN A 179 2.08 3.03 -34.48
CA GLN A 179 3.04 4.02 -34.01
C GLN A 179 3.59 4.85 -35.18
N THR A 180 3.63 6.17 -35.00
CA THR A 180 4.32 7.11 -35.90
C THR A 180 5.40 7.87 -35.12
N GLY A 181 6.64 7.39 -35.18
CA GLY A 181 7.70 7.92 -34.31
C GLY A 181 7.41 7.58 -32.85
N ASP A 182 7.42 8.55 -31.93
CA ASP A 182 7.09 8.33 -30.52
C ASP A 182 5.61 8.64 -30.18
N HIS A 183 4.76 8.70 -31.20
CA HIS A 183 3.37 9.15 -31.08
C HIS A 183 2.38 8.14 -31.65
N VAL A 184 1.14 8.24 -31.18
CA VAL A 184 -0.04 7.56 -31.72
C VAL A 184 -1.15 8.55 -32.03
N ASP A 185 -2.05 8.16 -32.92
CA ASP A 185 -3.25 8.94 -33.22
C ASP A 185 -4.20 8.95 -32.02
N HIS A 186 -4.63 10.15 -31.59
CA HIS A 186 -5.64 10.31 -30.54
C HIS A 186 -6.93 9.53 -30.83
N THR A 187 -7.39 9.53 -32.09
CA THR A 187 -8.62 8.83 -32.48
C THR A 187 -8.50 7.32 -32.25
N CYS A 188 -7.32 6.75 -32.52
CA CYS A 188 -7.05 5.35 -32.26
C CYS A 188 -7.12 5.01 -30.76
N LEU A 189 -6.56 5.87 -29.90
CA LEU A 189 -6.66 5.69 -28.44
C LEU A 189 -8.12 5.76 -27.96
N GLY A 190 -8.93 6.64 -28.55
CA GLY A 190 -10.36 6.70 -28.27
C GLY A 190 -11.10 5.43 -28.70
N GLU A 191 -10.79 4.88 -29.87
CA GLU A 191 -11.42 3.67 -30.42
C GLU A 191 -11.03 2.39 -29.65
N HIS A 192 -9.77 2.27 -29.24
CA HIS A 192 -9.25 1.09 -28.54
C HIS A 192 -9.13 1.26 -27.02
N GLY A 193 -9.57 2.40 -26.49
CA GLY A 193 -9.33 2.76 -25.10
C GLY A 193 -9.97 1.81 -24.09
N GLU A 194 -11.19 1.34 -24.35
CA GLU A 194 -11.85 0.34 -23.50
C GLU A 194 -11.06 -0.97 -23.45
N GLN A 195 -10.53 -1.43 -24.58
CA GLN A 195 -9.73 -2.66 -24.65
C GLN A 195 -8.40 -2.49 -23.91
N ILE A 196 -7.74 -1.33 -24.07
CA ILE A 196 -6.49 -1.00 -23.37
C ILE A 196 -6.72 -0.99 -21.85
N LEU A 197 -7.79 -0.36 -21.38
CA LEU A 197 -8.10 -0.30 -19.95
C LEU A 197 -8.50 -1.67 -19.40
N SER A 198 -9.29 -2.46 -20.14
CA SER A 198 -9.63 -3.82 -19.74
C SER A 198 -8.40 -4.72 -19.63
N ASP A 199 -7.49 -4.66 -20.61
CA ASP A 199 -6.25 -5.45 -20.58
C ASP A 199 -5.30 -4.99 -19.43
N LEU A 200 -5.40 -3.72 -19.01
CA LEU A 200 -4.68 -3.15 -17.85
C LEU A 200 -5.30 -3.59 -16.53
N ASP A 201 -6.63 -3.54 -16.41
CA ASP A 201 -7.38 -4.03 -15.26
C ASP A 201 -7.06 -5.50 -15.00
N ASP A 202 -7.09 -6.33 -16.05
CA ASP A 202 -6.78 -7.76 -15.95
C ASP A 202 -5.34 -8.00 -15.49
N TYR A 203 -4.39 -7.21 -16.01
CA TYR A 203 -2.99 -7.27 -15.58
C TYR A 203 -2.83 -6.91 -14.12
N VAL A 204 -3.44 -5.81 -13.67
CA VAL A 204 -3.37 -5.37 -12.27
C VAL A 204 -4.04 -6.39 -11.37
N ALA A 205 -5.26 -6.82 -11.69
CA ALA A 205 -6.03 -7.79 -10.91
C ALA A 205 -5.28 -9.11 -10.72
N LYS A 206 -4.65 -9.62 -11.79
CA LYS A 206 -3.84 -10.84 -11.72
C LYS A 206 -2.63 -10.67 -10.80
N ASN A 207 -1.83 -9.63 -10.99
CA ASN A 207 -0.63 -9.43 -10.17
C ASN A 207 -0.99 -9.17 -8.70
N VAL A 208 -2.06 -8.40 -8.45
CA VAL A 208 -2.59 -8.18 -7.09
C VAL A 208 -3.00 -9.53 -6.46
N ALA A 209 -3.74 -10.37 -7.19
CA ALA A 209 -4.14 -11.69 -6.70
C ALA A 209 -2.92 -12.58 -6.39
N ASP A 210 -1.87 -12.54 -7.22
CA ASP A 210 -0.64 -13.30 -7.01
C ASP A 210 0.13 -12.81 -5.76
N ILE A 211 0.23 -11.49 -5.56
CA ILE A 211 0.83 -10.88 -4.35
C ILE A 211 0.07 -11.32 -3.11
N PHE A 212 -1.26 -11.20 -3.11
CA PHE A 212 -2.08 -11.62 -1.98
C PHE A 212 -2.04 -13.12 -1.72
N GLY A 213 -2.00 -13.93 -2.77
CA GLY A 213 -1.79 -15.37 -2.67
C GLY A 213 -0.48 -15.65 -1.92
N THR A 214 0.60 -15.00 -2.32
CA THR A 214 1.92 -15.18 -1.71
C THR A 214 1.96 -14.67 -0.27
N LEU A 215 1.40 -13.48 0.00
CA LEU A 215 1.30 -12.93 1.35
C LEU A 215 0.55 -13.88 2.27
N ASN A 216 -0.59 -14.41 1.84
CA ASN A 216 -1.47 -15.22 2.67
C ASN A 216 -0.96 -16.67 2.88
N HIS A 217 -0.23 -17.22 1.92
CA HIS A 217 0.22 -18.62 1.96
C HIS A 217 1.64 -18.80 2.48
N VAL A 218 2.48 -17.78 2.36
CA VAL A 218 3.90 -17.86 2.72
C VAL A 218 4.19 -16.85 3.82
N PHE A 219 4.05 -15.56 3.51
CA PHE A 219 4.56 -14.50 4.37
C PHE A 219 3.84 -14.39 5.72
N VAL A 220 2.51 -14.34 5.72
CA VAL A 220 1.70 -14.19 6.94
C VAL A 220 1.86 -15.39 7.89
N PRO A 221 1.82 -16.65 7.42
CA PRO A 221 2.16 -17.80 8.27
C PRO A 221 3.56 -17.73 8.88
N ASP A 222 4.57 -17.33 8.10
CA ASP A 222 5.95 -17.19 8.57
C ASP A 222 6.07 -16.07 9.62
N LEU A 223 5.43 -14.93 9.36
CA LEU A 223 5.37 -13.79 10.28
C LEU A 223 4.65 -14.16 11.58
N LEU A 224 3.58 -14.95 11.52
CA LEU A 224 2.89 -15.45 12.71
C LEU A 224 3.78 -16.38 13.53
N THR A 225 4.56 -17.23 12.87
CA THR A 225 5.50 -18.17 13.52
C THR A 225 6.64 -17.42 14.22
N HIS A 226 7.22 -16.40 13.57
CA HIS A 226 8.22 -15.55 14.20
C HIS A 226 7.65 -14.75 15.37
N THR A 227 6.48 -14.16 15.18
CA THR A 227 5.76 -13.45 16.25
C THR A 227 5.49 -14.38 17.44
N GLU A 228 5.03 -15.61 17.22
CA GLU A 228 4.84 -16.60 18.28
C GLU A 228 6.12 -16.83 19.08
N LYS A 229 7.24 -17.05 18.39
CA LYS A 229 8.53 -17.31 19.03
C LYS A 229 8.99 -16.12 19.88
N ASP A 230 8.78 -14.90 19.41
CA ASP A 230 9.16 -13.69 20.13
C ASP A 230 8.25 -13.46 21.34
N LEU A 231 6.94 -13.68 21.18
CA LEU A 231 5.99 -13.60 22.29
C LEU A 231 6.27 -14.62 23.38
N ARG A 232 6.64 -15.86 23.03
CA ARG A 232 7.04 -16.88 24.02
C ARG A 232 8.21 -16.40 24.87
N GLN A 233 9.24 -15.82 24.26
CA GLN A 233 10.40 -15.29 24.99
C GLN A 233 10.01 -14.15 25.93
N VAL A 234 9.11 -13.25 25.48
CA VAL A 234 8.59 -12.17 26.32
C VAL A 234 7.80 -12.74 27.50
N LEU A 235 6.88 -13.67 27.28
CA LEU A 235 6.10 -14.28 28.35
C LEU A 235 6.98 -15.07 29.34
N ASP A 236 7.98 -15.79 28.88
CA ASP A 236 8.93 -16.52 29.73
C ASP A 236 9.69 -15.56 30.66
N TYR A 237 10.10 -14.39 30.14
CA TYR A 237 10.70 -13.34 30.95
C TYR A 237 9.73 -12.84 32.02
N PHE A 238 8.47 -12.55 31.69
CA PHE A 238 7.48 -12.09 32.66
C PHE A 238 7.16 -13.16 33.71
N ASN A 239 6.97 -14.40 33.28
CA ASN A 239 6.78 -15.57 34.15
C ASN A 239 7.93 -15.72 35.15
N THR A 240 9.17 -15.57 34.68
CA THR A 240 10.36 -15.64 35.54
C THR A 240 10.51 -14.44 36.47
N ALA A 241 10.30 -13.22 35.96
CA ALA A 241 10.58 -12.00 36.69
C ALA A 241 9.52 -11.68 37.74
N PHE A 242 8.24 -11.96 37.46
CA PHE A 242 7.11 -11.50 38.29
C PHE A 242 6.34 -12.63 38.95
N PHE A 243 6.27 -13.80 38.32
CA PHE A 243 5.41 -14.89 38.82
C PHE A 243 6.15 -15.98 39.61
N HIS A 244 7.48 -16.06 39.53
CA HIS A 244 8.30 -17.00 40.31
C HIS A 244 8.89 -16.41 41.62
N GLN A 245 8.50 -15.21 42.04
CA GLN A 245 9.12 -14.53 43.19
C GLN A 245 8.43 -14.75 44.56
N SER A 246 7.28 -15.41 44.65
CA SER A 246 6.69 -15.73 45.95
C SER A 246 7.26 -17.04 46.52
N ASN A 247 8.18 -16.92 47.47
CA ASN A 247 8.61 -18.03 48.36
C ASN A 247 7.50 -18.48 49.34
N ASP A 248 6.26 -18.01 49.17
CA ASP A 248 5.13 -18.42 50.00
C ASP A 248 4.48 -19.66 49.38
N GLN A 249 4.60 -20.76 50.11
CA GLN A 249 4.30 -22.14 49.73
C GLN A 249 2.82 -22.44 49.38
N ASP A 250 1.94 -21.44 49.38
CA ASP A 250 0.48 -21.61 49.35
C ASP A 250 -0.25 -20.81 48.25
N GLN A 251 0.45 -20.16 47.31
CA GLN A 251 -0.18 -19.59 46.12
C GLN A 251 0.23 -20.36 44.88
N ASP A 252 -0.73 -21.03 44.25
CA ASP A 252 -0.63 -21.51 42.87
C ASP A 252 -0.22 -20.32 41.99
N GLY A 253 1.08 -20.20 41.70
CA GLY A 253 1.63 -19.06 40.98
C GLY A 253 0.93 -18.90 39.64
N MET A 254 0.40 -17.73 39.33
CA MET A 254 -0.21 -17.48 38.03
C MET A 254 0.86 -17.55 36.94
N GLN A 255 0.55 -18.07 35.75
CA GLN A 255 1.45 -18.10 34.61
C GLN A 255 0.75 -17.55 33.37
N LEU A 256 1.44 -16.71 32.63
CA LEU A 256 1.02 -16.28 31.30
C LEU A 256 1.35 -17.37 30.29
N THR A 257 0.33 -17.82 29.57
CA THR A 257 0.44 -18.83 28.52
C THR A 257 0.03 -18.23 27.19
N LEU A 258 0.81 -18.52 26.15
CA LEU A 258 0.51 -18.13 24.78
C LEU A 258 -0.17 -19.28 24.05
N ARG A 259 -1.30 -18.98 23.42
CA ARG A 259 -1.93 -19.84 22.43
C ARG A 259 -2.01 -19.10 21.11
N VAL A 260 -1.32 -19.63 20.10
CA VAL A 260 -1.42 -19.13 18.73
C VAL A 260 -2.31 -20.08 17.94
N LEU A 261 -3.40 -19.55 17.40
CA LEU A 261 -4.30 -20.30 16.55
C LEU A 261 -3.67 -20.41 15.15
N PRO A 262 -3.70 -21.59 14.50
CA PRO A 262 -3.21 -21.74 13.14
C PRO A 262 -3.84 -20.71 12.22
N TRP A 263 -3.04 -20.13 11.31
CA TRP A 263 -3.55 -19.20 10.32
C TRP A 263 -4.70 -19.86 9.54
N LYS A 264 -5.91 -19.34 9.75
CA LYS A 264 -7.05 -19.76 8.97
C LYS A 264 -6.97 -18.93 7.70
N HIS A 265 -7.04 -19.56 6.54
CA HIS A 265 -7.21 -18.85 5.26
C HIS A 265 -8.59 -18.11 5.16
N ALA A 266 -9.22 -17.80 6.29
CA ALA A 266 -10.48 -17.12 6.46
C ALA A 266 -10.37 -15.68 5.94
N GLY A 267 -10.59 -15.51 4.64
CA GLY A 267 -10.51 -14.21 4.01
C GLY A 267 -10.25 -14.23 2.51
N GLN A 268 -9.83 -15.36 1.92
CA GLN A 268 -9.59 -15.45 0.47
C GLN A 268 -10.78 -14.89 -0.33
N ASN A 269 -12.01 -15.25 0.04
CA ASN A 269 -13.21 -14.74 -0.64
C ASN A 269 -13.52 -13.27 -0.34
N LYS A 270 -13.08 -12.70 0.79
CA LYS A 270 -13.34 -11.28 1.12
C LYS A 270 -12.33 -10.36 0.46
N MET A 271 -11.04 -10.70 0.49
CA MET A 271 -10.02 -9.93 -0.23
C MET A 271 -10.22 -10.08 -1.74
N ALA A 272 -10.47 -11.29 -2.26
CA ALA A 272 -10.84 -11.46 -3.67
C ALA A 272 -12.14 -10.72 -4.05
N ALA A 273 -13.14 -10.64 -3.16
CA ALA A 273 -14.37 -9.86 -3.39
C ALA A 273 -14.16 -8.33 -3.32
N PHE A 274 -13.15 -7.84 -2.58
CA PHE A 274 -12.74 -6.42 -2.67
C PHE A 274 -12.27 -6.07 -4.09
N PHE A 275 -11.61 -7.00 -4.79
CA PHE A 275 -11.14 -6.83 -6.17
C PHE A 275 -12.21 -7.17 -7.22
N SER A 276 -13.09 -8.13 -6.92
CA SER A 276 -14.17 -8.59 -7.82
C SER A 276 -15.44 -7.77 -7.69
N SER A 277 -15.42 -6.67 -6.93
CA SER A 277 -16.50 -5.69 -6.91
C SER A 277 -16.13 -4.58 -7.90
N PRO A 278 -16.36 -4.76 -9.22
CA PRO A 278 -16.38 -3.62 -10.10
C PRO A 278 -17.46 -2.70 -9.53
N SER A 279 -17.19 -1.40 -9.52
CA SER A 279 -18.27 -0.43 -9.38
C SER A 279 -19.31 -0.79 -10.47
N ASN A 280 -20.39 -1.43 -10.03
CA ASN A 280 -21.35 -2.07 -10.90
C ASN A 280 -22.12 -0.98 -11.67
N ALA A 281 -22.14 -1.15 -12.99
CA ALA A 281 -23.14 -0.66 -13.95
C ALA A 281 -23.03 0.76 -14.55
N ASP A 282 -21.95 1.52 -14.35
CA ASP A 282 -21.80 2.87 -14.97
C ASP A 282 -20.36 3.16 -15.48
N SER A 283 -19.60 2.10 -15.80
CA SER A 283 -18.13 2.17 -15.94
C SER A 283 -17.62 2.41 -17.37
N SER A 284 -18.35 2.02 -18.43
CA SER A 284 -17.87 2.21 -19.82
C SER A 284 -17.70 3.69 -20.19
N ASP A 285 -18.63 4.54 -19.75
CA ASP A 285 -18.57 5.98 -19.98
C ASP A 285 -17.44 6.61 -19.15
N ARG A 286 -17.21 6.14 -17.92
CA ARG A 286 -16.11 6.64 -17.07
C ARG A 286 -14.72 6.25 -17.59
N HIS A 287 -14.57 5.02 -18.08
CA HIS A 287 -13.30 4.52 -18.62
C HIS A 287 -12.91 5.23 -19.92
N SER A 288 -13.88 5.36 -20.85
CA SER A 288 -13.69 6.13 -22.09
C SER A 288 -13.46 7.62 -21.83
N HIS A 289 -14.09 8.21 -20.80
CA HIS A 289 -13.75 9.57 -20.38
C HIS A 289 -12.34 9.68 -19.79
N SER A 290 -11.88 8.69 -19.02
CA SER A 290 -10.53 8.73 -18.43
C SER A 290 -9.41 8.60 -19.48
N ILE A 291 -9.57 7.72 -20.47
CA ILE A 291 -8.53 7.50 -21.48
C ILE A 291 -8.38 8.69 -22.41
N ASN A 292 -9.49 9.31 -22.80
CA ASN A 292 -9.48 10.54 -23.59
C ASN A 292 -8.88 11.70 -22.78
N GLN A 293 -9.17 11.78 -21.47
CA GLN A 293 -8.54 12.80 -20.61
C GLN A 293 -7.02 12.64 -20.52
N TYR A 294 -6.51 11.40 -20.37
CA TYR A 294 -5.06 11.17 -20.36
C TYR A 294 -4.43 11.40 -21.74
N ALA A 295 -5.13 11.03 -22.81
CA ALA A 295 -4.71 11.28 -24.17
C ALA A 295 -4.60 12.79 -24.45
N ASP A 296 -5.61 13.58 -24.09
CA ASP A 296 -5.64 15.04 -24.20
C ASP A 296 -4.46 15.70 -23.46
N LEU A 297 -4.17 15.23 -22.25
CA LEU A 297 -3.04 15.71 -21.46
C LEU A 297 -1.68 15.31 -22.02
N ALA A 298 -1.64 14.38 -22.97
CA ALA A 298 -0.43 13.87 -23.61
C ALA A 298 -0.29 14.30 -25.09
N ILE A 299 -1.16 15.17 -25.60
CA ILE A 299 -1.02 15.78 -26.93
C ILE A 299 0.20 16.72 -26.94
N VAL A 300 0.93 16.72 -28.08
CA VAL A 300 2.08 17.58 -28.36
C VAL A 300 1.83 18.45 -29.59
#